data_AF-A0A3L5TR73-F1
#
_entry.id   AF-A0A3L5TR73-F1
#
_cell.length_a   1.000
_cell.length_b   1.000
_cell.length_c   1.000
_cell.angle_alpha   90.00
_cell.angle_beta   90.00
_cell.angle_gamma   90.00
#
_symmetry.space_group_name_H-M   'P 1'
#
loop_
_entity.id
_entity.type
_entity.pdbx_description
1 polymer ?
#
loop_
_entity_poly.entity_id
_entity_poly.type
_entity_poly.pdbx_seq_one_letter_code
_entity_poly.pdbx_strand_id
1 'polypeptide(L)'
;LLLFIFRFFSQKPATNAIIRTVTSVTMFNGGVKTNVLPSDATAYINHRIHPAQSLQEIIDYDKAIINDDRVKLSVEDSMIAASGSPSGENDFGYQIISNSIRQIWTNATTAPG
;
A
#
# COMPACT_ATOMS: atom_id res chain seq x y z
N LEU A 1 -25.43 0.47 0.70
CA LEU A 1 -24.61 1.20 1.69
C LEU A 1 -23.11 1.02 1.44
N LEU A 2 -22.57 -0.21 1.46
CA LEU A 2 -21.15 -0.50 1.20
C LEU A 2 -20.60 0.07 -0.12
N LEU A 3 -21.29 -0.15 -1.24
CA LEU A 3 -20.88 0.39 -2.55
C LEU A 3 -20.78 1.93 -2.58
N PHE A 4 -21.62 2.62 -1.81
CA PHE A 4 -21.57 4.07 -1.69
C PHE A 4 -20.33 4.52 -0.91
N ILE A 5 -19.96 3.81 0.16
CA ILE A 5 -18.77 4.10 0.98
C ILE A 5 -17.50 3.90 0.15
N PHE A 6 -17.37 2.77 -0.56
CA PHE A 6 -16.23 2.53 -1.45
C PHE A 6 -16.10 3.62 -2.53
N ARG A 7 -17.22 4.01 -3.15
CA ARG A 7 -17.25 5.08 -4.16
C ARG A 7 -16.90 6.45 -3.58
N PHE A 8 -17.26 6.72 -2.34
CA PHE A 8 -16.91 7.98 -1.67
C PHE A 8 -15.42 8.01 -1.30
N PHE A 9 -14.91 6.91 -0.74
CA PHE A 9 -13.52 6.80 -0.30
C PHE A 9 -12.56 6.76 -1.49
N SER A 10 -12.97 6.24 -2.64
CA SER A 10 -12.13 6.20 -3.84
C SER A 10 -11.86 7.56 -4.47
N GLN A 11 -12.64 8.60 -4.13
CA GLN A 11 -12.52 9.93 -4.73
C GLN A 11 -11.34 10.74 -4.19
N LYS A 12 -10.83 10.43 -3.00
CA LYS A 12 -9.66 11.12 -2.42
C LYS A 12 -8.49 10.16 -2.28
N PRO A 13 -7.27 10.53 -2.68
CA PRO A 13 -6.10 9.65 -2.61
C PRO A 13 -5.86 9.01 -1.23
N ALA A 14 -6.02 9.79 -0.16
CA ALA A 14 -5.80 9.33 1.21
C ALA A 14 -6.78 8.22 1.63
N THR A 15 -8.08 8.42 1.39
CA THR A 15 -9.11 7.41 1.73
C THR A 15 -9.12 6.25 0.77
N ASN A 16 -8.65 6.47 -0.45
CA ASN A 16 -8.54 5.44 -1.46
C ASN A 16 -7.47 4.39 -1.12
N ALA A 17 -6.38 4.79 -0.46
CA ALA A 17 -5.34 3.87 -0.01
C ALA A 17 -5.80 2.92 1.11
N ILE A 18 -6.86 3.29 1.84
CA ILE A 18 -7.43 2.44 2.92
C ILE A 18 -8.24 1.27 2.35
N ILE A 19 -8.85 1.43 1.17
CA ILE A 19 -9.85 0.48 0.66
C ILE A 19 -9.32 -0.48 -0.41
N ARG A 20 -8.08 -0.30 -0.89
CA ARG A 20 -7.47 -1.14 -1.92
C ARG A 20 -5.94 -1.07 -1.91
N THR A 21 -5.32 -2.10 -2.47
CA THR A 21 -3.89 -2.10 -2.78
C THR A 21 -3.56 -0.98 -3.76
N VAL A 22 -2.47 -0.27 -3.49
CA VAL A 22 -1.97 0.81 -4.36
C VAL A 22 -0.65 0.35 -4.99
N THR A 23 -0.57 0.50 -6.31
CA THR A 23 0.61 0.17 -7.11
C THR A 23 1.33 1.45 -7.53
N SER A 24 2.64 1.49 -7.39
CA SER A 24 3.47 2.64 -7.79
C SER A 24 4.73 2.16 -8.53
N VAL A 25 4.99 2.70 -9.72
CA VAL A 25 6.27 2.54 -10.40
C VAL A 25 7.26 3.52 -9.77
N THR A 26 8.31 3.01 -9.12
CA THR A 26 9.31 3.85 -8.44
C THR A 26 10.54 4.09 -9.29
N MET A 27 10.88 3.15 -10.17
CA MET A 27 11.99 3.28 -11.11
C MET A 27 11.69 2.50 -12.39
N PHE A 28 12.08 3.06 -13.54
CA PHE A 28 11.99 2.41 -14.83
C PHE A 28 13.26 2.70 -15.62
N ASN A 29 13.96 1.65 -16.04
CA ASN A 29 15.21 1.72 -16.79
C ASN A 29 15.05 0.96 -18.12
N GLY A 30 15.44 1.59 -19.24
CA GLY A 30 15.33 0.98 -20.56
C GLY A 30 16.13 1.76 -21.59
N GLY A 31 17.39 1.38 -21.80
CA GLY A 31 18.29 2.04 -22.75
C GLY A 31 19.19 3.12 -22.16
N VAL A 32 20.29 3.35 -22.85
CA VAL A 32 21.36 4.28 -22.42
C VAL A 32 21.62 5.38 -23.45
N LYS A 33 21.27 5.13 -24.72
CA LYS A 33 21.48 6.05 -25.85
C LYS A 33 20.20 6.21 -26.64
N THR A 34 19.99 7.39 -27.22
CA THR A 34 18.77 7.73 -27.97
C THR A 34 18.64 7.02 -29.31
N ASN A 35 19.73 6.44 -29.83
CA ASN A 35 19.78 5.82 -31.16
C ASN A 35 20.14 4.32 -31.13
N VAL A 36 20.04 3.67 -29.97
CA VAL A 36 20.32 2.24 -29.82
C VAL A 36 19.13 1.57 -29.17
N LEU A 37 18.66 0.48 -29.77
CA LEU A 37 17.62 -0.35 -29.16
C LEU A 37 18.20 -1.04 -27.91
N PRO A 38 17.56 -0.90 -26.74
CA PRO A 38 17.99 -1.60 -25.54
C PRO A 38 17.78 -3.11 -25.67
N SER A 39 18.71 -3.89 -25.10
CA SER A 39 18.54 -5.34 -24.98
C SER A 39 17.51 -5.71 -23.92
N ASP A 40 17.40 -4.90 -22.86
CA ASP A 40 16.60 -5.19 -21.67
C ASP A 40 15.99 -3.91 -21.09
N ALA A 41 14.93 -4.08 -20.29
CA ALA A 41 14.32 -3.03 -19.49
C ALA A 41 13.93 -3.59 -18.12
N THR A 42 14.02 -2.76 -17.07
CA THR A 42 13.72 -3.13 -15.69
C THR A 42 12.83 -2.08 -15.06
N ALA A 43 11.80 -2.51 -14.34
CA ALA A 43 10.94 -1.64 -13.55
C ALA A 43 10.92 -2.10 -12.08
N TYR A 44 10.93 -1.14 -11.16
CA TYR A 44 10.73 -1.38 -9.74
C TYR A 44 9.34 -0.89 -9.37
N ILE A 45 8.54 -1.80 -8.82
CA ILE A 45 7.14 -1.56 -8.47
C ILE A 45 6.99 -1.73 -6.97
N ASN A 46 6.43 -0.72 -6.31
CA ASN A 46 6.04 -0.79 -4.92
C ASN A 46 4.54 -1.02 -4.81
N HIS A 47 4.16 -2.12 -4.15
CA HIS A 47 2.78 -2.40 -3.79
C HIS A 47 2.57 -2.11 -2.32
N ARG A 48 1.72 -1.13 -2.01
CA ARG A 48 1.14 -0.98 -0.67
C ARG A 48 -0.06 -1.90 -0.58
N ILE A 49 0.20 -3.15 -0.20
CA ILE A 49 -0.79 -4.23 -0.19
C ILE A 49 -1.84 -3.96 0.88
N HIS A 50 -3.11 -4.05 0.50
CA HIS A 50 -4.22 -3.96 1.44
C HIS A 50 -4.22 -5.16 2.39
N PRO A 51 -4.48 -5.00 3.70
CA PRO A 51 -4.35 -6.09 4.68
C PRO A 51 -5.19 -7.35 4.42
N ALA A 52 -6.27 -7.21 3.64
CA ALA A 52 -7.12 -8.33 3.23
C ALA A 52 -6.60 -9.13 2.01
N GLN A 53 -5.47 -8.72 1.41
CA GLN A 53 -4.84 -9.37 0.28
C GLN A 53 -3.45 -9.90 0.66
N SER A 54 -3.05 -10.98 0.01
CA SER A 54 -1.75 -11.61 0.18
C SER A 54 -0.76 -11.18 -0.90
N LEU A 55 0.54 -11.30 -0.61
CA LEU A 55 1.60 -11.08 -1.59
C LEU A 55 1.44 -11.97 -2.82
N GLN A 56 1.05 -13.24 -2.63
CA GLN A 56 0.89 -14.19 -3.71
C GLN A 56 -0.23 -13.79 -4.67
N GLU A 57 -1.37 -13.33 -4.15
CA GLU A 57 -2.47 -12.82 -4.98
C GLU A 57 -2.04 -11.63 -5.83
N ILE A 58 -1.18 -10.75 -5.31
CA ILE A 58 -0.65 -9.61 -6.08
C ILE A 58 0.30 -10.11 -7.18
N ILE A 59 1.21 -11.03 -6.86
CA ILE A 59 2.14 -11.60 -7.86
C ILE A 59 1.38 -12.30 -8.99
N ASP A 60 0.35 -13.06 -8.65
CA ASP A 60 -0.44 -13.79 -9.65
C ASP A 60 -1.30 -12.82 -10.49
N TYR A 61 -1.82 -11.76 -9.87
CA TYR A 61 -2.51 -10.68 -10.58
C TYR A 61 -1.58 -9.95 -11.55
N ASP A 62 -0.36 -9.61 -11.15
CA ASP A 62 0.61 -8.93 -12.01
C ASP A 62 1.03 -9.82 -13.19
N LYS A 63 1.29 -11.12 -12.94
CA LYS A 63 1.57 -12.09 -14.01
C LYS A 63 0.42 -12.18 -15.01
N ALA A 64 -0.82 -12.22 -14.53
CA ALA A 64 -2.01 -12.30 -15.38
C ALA A 64 -2.20 -11.04 -16.24
N ILE A 65 -1.89 -9.85 -15.71
CA ILE A 65 -1.93 -8.59 -16.48
C ILE A 65 -0.82 -8.53 -17.51
N ILE A 66 0.40 -8.89 -17.13
CA ILE A 66 1.57 -8.82 -18.00
C ILE A 66 1.42 -9.78 -19.18
N ASN A 67 1.00 -11.02 -18.90
CA ASN A 67 0.70 -12.03 -19.91
C ASN A 67 1.80 -12.19 -20.98
N ASP A 68 3.07 -12.12 -20.56
CA ASP A 68 4.24 -12.25 -21.41
C ASP A 68 5.36 -12.96 -20.64
N ASP A 69 5.66 -14.20 -21.03
CA ASP A 69 6.64 -15.06 -20.37
C ASP A 69 8.09 -14.53 -20.45
N ARG A 70 8.35 -13.53 -21.30
CA ARG A 70 9.67 -12.88 -21.37
C ARG A 70 9.91 -11.95 -20.18
N VAL A 71 8.85 -11.49 -19.52
CA VAL A 71 8.93 -10.60 -18.35
C VAL A 71 9.15 -11.44 -17.11
N LYS A 72 10.28 -11.23 -16.44
CA LYS A 72 10.64 -11.92 -15.20
C LYS A 72 10.30 -11.05 -14.00
N LEU A 73 9.55 -11.61 -13.04
CA LEU A 73 9.21 -10.94 -11.79
C LEU A 73 10.06 -11.52 -10.65
N SER A 74 10.61 -10.64 -9.82
CA SER A 74 11.32 -11.00 -8.60
C SER A 74 10.88 -10.09 -7.47
N VAL A 75 10.59 -10.67 -6.31
CA VAL A 75 10.30 -9.90 -5.09
C VAL A 75 11.65 -9.49 -4.48
N GLU A 76 11.91 -8.19 -4.45
CA GLU A 76 13.15 -7.64 -3.87
C GLU A 76 13.04 -7.51 -2.35
N ASP A 77 11.90 -7.02 -1.87
CA ASP A 77 11.57 -6.92 -0.45
C ASP A 77 10.08 -7.19 -0.26
N SER A 78 9.74 -7.80 0.88
CA SER A 78 8.35 -7.99 1.28
C SER A 78 8.23 -7.85 2.78
N MET A 79 7.49 -6.84 3.22
CA MET A 79 7.01 -6.75 4.59
C MET A 79 5.52 -7.11 4.59
N ILE A 80 5.15 -8.11 5.39
CA ILE A 80 3.75 -8.32 5.73
C ILE A 80 3.37 -7.15 6.65
N ALA A 81 2.30 -6.44 6.32
CA ALA A 81 1.75 -5.43 7.21
C ALA A 81 1.49 -6.11 8.57
N ALA A 82 2.17 -5.66 9.61
CA ALA A 82 1.92 -6.15 10.96
C ALA A 82 0.42 -5.98 11.27
N SER A 83 -0.13 -6.88 12.09
CA SER A 83 -1.42 -6.59 12.73
C SER A 83 -1.34 -5.18 13.33
N GLY A 84 -2.36 -4.36 13.08
CA GLY A 84 -2.39 -2.96 13.52
C GLY A 84 -1.94 -2.83 14.98
N SER A 85 -1.29 -1.72 15.32
CA SER A 85 -0.72 -1.53 16.66
C SER A 85 -1.82 -1.70 17.74
N PRO A 86 -1.53 -2.37 18.87
CA PRO A 86 -2.50 -2.52 19.95
C PRO A 86 -3.05 -1.14 20.36
N SER A 87 -4.37 -1.03 20.33
CA SER A 87 -5.11 0.24 20.51
C SER A 87 -6.38 0.09 21.35
N GLY A 88 -6.50 -1.02 22.07
CA GLY A 88 -7.56 -1.28 23.02
C GLY A 88 -7.48 -0.41 24.27
N GLU A 89 -8.51 -0.50 25.10
CA GLU A 89 -8.63 0.25 26.36
C GLU A 89 -7.51 -0.06 27.37
N ASN A 90 -6.93 -1.26 27.29
CA ASN A 90 -5.85 -1.71 28.17
C ASN A 90 -4.45 -1.54 27.57
N ASP A 91 -4.34 -1.05 26.33
CA ASP A 91 -3.06 -0.89 25.66
C ASP A 91 -2.39 0.41 26.10
N PHE A 92 -1.49 0.29 27.08
CA PHE A 92 -0.82 1.42 27.74
C PHE A 92 -0.26 2.44 26.75
N GLY A 93 0.43 1.98 25.70
CA GLY A 93 1.04 2.87 24.70
C GLY A 93 0.02 3.74 23.98
N TYR A 94 -1.08 3.15 23.52
CA TYR A 94 -2.15 3.90 22.87
C TYR A 94 -2.87 4.84 23.85
N GLN A 95 -3.18 4.37 25.06
CA GLN A 95 -3.90 5.17 26.05
C GLN A 95 -3.12 6.39 26.53
N ILE A 96 -1.80 6.27 26.75
CA ILE A 96 -0.98 7.42 27.16
C ILE A 96 -0.98 8.49 26.08
N ILE A 97 -0.79 8.12 24.82
CA ILE A 97 -0.82 9.06 23.69
C ILE A 97 -2.22 9.70 23.58
N SER A 98 -3.27 8.86 23.62
CA SER A 98 -4.66 9.29 23.50
C SER A 98 -5.05 10.30 24.59
N ASN A 99 -4.71 10.00 25.84
CA ASN A 99 -5.01 10.86 26.98
C ASN A 99 -4.21 12.17 26.95
N SER A 100 -2.94 12.13 26.54
CA SER A 100 -2.11 13.33 26.41
C SER A 100 -2.67 14.28 25.34
N ILE A 101 -3.14 13.74 24.21
CA ILE A 101 -3.80 14.53 23.16
C ILE A 101 -5.06 15.20 23.71
N ARG A 102 -5.90 14.48 24.47
CA ARG A 102 -7.15 15.02 25.05
C ARG A 102 -6.92 16.09 26.12
N GLN A 103 -5.78 16.06 26.81
CA GLN A 103 -5.41 17.11 27.77
C GLN A 103 -5.14 18.46 27.09
N ILE A 104 -4.59 18.44 25.87
CA ILE A 104 -4.30 19.67 25.10
C ILE A 104 -5.50 20.06 24.23
N TRP A 105 -6.13 19.09 23.58
CA TRP A 105 -7.26 19.28 22.68
C TRP A 105 -8.47 18.48 23.15
N THR A 106 -9.29 19.10 24.00
CA THR A 106 -10.46 18.47 24.66
C THR A 106 -11.52 17.94 23.70
N ASN A 107 -11.64 18.51 22.49
CA ASN A 107 -12.62 18.09 21.48
C ASN A 107 -12.02 17.17 20.40
N ALA A 108 -10.74 16.80 20.48
CA ALA A 108 -10.12 15.91 19.51
C ALA A 108 -10.50 14.44 19.79
N THR A 109 -10.85 13.71 18.73
CA THR A 109 -11.04 12.26 18.78
C THR A 109 -9.78 11.56 18.32
N THR A 110 -9.36 10.58 19.09
CA THR A 110 -8.22 9.70 18.79
C THR A 110 -8.75 8.42 18.14
N ALA A 111 -8.12 8.00 17.04
CA ALA A 111 -8.44 6.78 16.32
C ALA A 111 -7.16 5.93 16.16
N PRO A 112 -7.29 4.59 16.19
CA PRO A 112 -6.20 3.69 15.82
C PRO A 112 -5.75 3.93 14.37
N GLY A 113 -4.47 3.67 14.10
CA GLY A 113 -3.88 3.66 12.76
C GLY A 113 -3.62 2.26 12.24
#